data_AF-A0A5B9P918-F1
#
_entry.id   AF-A0A5B9P918-F1
#
_cell.length_a   1.000
_cell.length_b   1.000
_cell.length_c   1.000
_cell.angle_alpha   90.00
_cell.angle_beta   90.00
_cell.angle_gamma   90.00
#
_symmetry.space_group_name_H-M   'P 1'
#
loop_
_entity.id
_entity.type
_entity.pdbx_description
1 polymer ?
#
loop_
_entity_poly.entity_id
_entity_poly.type
_entity_poly.pdbx_seq_one_letter_code
_entity_poly.pdbx_strand_id
1 'polypeptide(L)'
;MNEPMTQEGFTVRCQKILQVAKDLYQRRPDWVTFFRETLGVNGAARSVFPGQDDFLKFEQSPAYGEIQTMVASLRTAKVRGGGKDEATRVITVRLPESLHEALKKEADDHRTSMNKLCISKLLQVLAESENAAASVGTSTSSMPSTPVFRQQTSPIPQQPARTPAPAATNFRSTYGQGE
;
A
#
# COMPACT_ATOMS: atom_id res chain seq x y z
N MET A 1 -13.19 -35.52 23.18
CA MET A 1 -11.93 -35.39 22.42
C MET A 1 -12.07 -34.21 21.48
N ASN A 2 -11.31 -33.13 21.67
CA ASN A 2 -11.28 -31.99 20.76
C ASN A 2 -10.10 -32.17 19.79
N GLU A 3 -10.37 -32.24 18.50
CA GLU A 3 -9.39 -32.43 17.42
C GLU A 3 -8.63 -31.12 17.10
N PRO A 4 -7.29 -31.09 17.18
CA PRO A 4 -6.47 -30.01 16.63
C PRO A 4 -6.04 -30.34 15.17
N MET A 5 -6.98 -30.68 14.27
CA MET A 5 -6.66 -31.15 12.90
C MET A 5 -6.55 -30.06 11.81
N THR A 6 -6.82 -28.80 12.12
CA THR A 6 -6.90 -27.74 11.08
C THR A 6 -5.55 -27.10 10.73
N GLN A 7 -4.55 -27.19 11.61
CA GLN A 7 -3.31 -26.40 11.48
C GLN A 7 -2.22 -27.10 10.66
N GLU A 8 -2.10 -28.42 10.74
CA GLU A 8 -1.17 -29.20 9.90
C GLU A 8 -1.59 -29.17 8.43
N GLY A 9 -2.88 -29.31 8.15
CA GLY A 9 -3.43 -29.20 6.79
C GLY A 9 -3.24 -27.81 6.18
N PHE A 10 -3.20 -26.75 6.99
CA PHE A 10 -2.90 -25.39 6.52
C PHE A 10 -1.43 -25.25 6.09
N THR A 11 -0.49 -25.68 6.94
CA THR A 11 0.94 -25.60 6.65
C THR A 11 1.33 -26.39 5.39
N VAL A 12 0.77 -27.59 5.22
CA VAL A 12 0.99 -28.41 4.01
C VAL A 12 0.44 -27.72 2.76
N ARG A 13 -0.74 -27.08 2.86
CA ARG A 13 -1.33 -26.29 1.77
C ARG A 13 -0.45 -25.09 1.41
N CYS A 14 0.09 -24.36 2.39
CA CYS A 14 1.04 -23.27 2.17
C CYS A 14 2.31 -23.74 1.47
N GLN A 15 2.91 -24.85 1.92
CA GLN A 15 4.08 -25.45 1.27
C GLN A 15 3.79 -25.89 -0.15
N LYS A 16 2.61 -26.43 -0.43
CA LYS A 16 2.21 -26.82 -1.79
C LYS A 16 2.20 -25.63 -2.75
N ILE A 17 1.64 -24.49 -2.31
CA ILE A 17 1.66 -23.25 -3.12
C ILE A 17 3.09 -22.78 -3.34
N LEU A 18 3.91 -22.78 -2.29
CA LEU A 18 5.33 -22.41 -2.38
C LEU A 18 6.11 -23.30 -3.35
N GLN A 19 5.85 -24.60 -3.34
CA GLN A 19 6.51 -25.56 -4.23
C GLN A 19 6.14 -25.30 -5.70
N VAL A 20 4.85 -25.06 -5.98
CA VAL A 20 4.36 -24.69 -7.31
C VAL A 20 4.98 -23.37 -7.76
N ALA A 21 5.06 -22.38 -6.87
CA ALA A 21 5.70 -21.11 -7.14
C ALA A 21 7.20 -21.28 -7.44
N LYS A 22 7.92 -22.12 -6.68
CA LYS A 22 9.35 -22.42 -6.92
C LYS A 22 9.58 -23.09 -8.28
N ASP A 23 8.78 -24.10 -8.62
CA ASP A 23 8.84 -24.76 -9.95
C ASP A 23 8.59 -23.75 -11.07
N LEU A 24 7.56 -22.92 -10.93
CA LEU A 24 7.23 -21.90 -11.90
C LEU A 24 8.36 -20.86 -12.04
N TYR A 25 8.96 -20.43 -10.91
CA TYR A 25 10.07 -19.47 -10.89
C TYR A 25 11.31 -19.98 -11.62
N GLN A 26 11.63 -21.28 -11.52
CA GLN A 26 12.77 -21.88 -12.22
C GLN A 26 12.66 -21.78 -13.74
N ARG A 27 11.43 -21.78 -14.28
CA ARG A 27 11.16 -21.61 -15.72
C ARG A 27 11.35 -20.16 -16.19
N ARG A 28 11.71 -19.24 -15.28
CA ARG A 28 11.85 -17.78 -15.51
C ARG A 28 10.70 -17.15 -16.32
N PRO A 29 9.44 -17.33 -15.90
CA PRO A 29 8.30 -16.67 -16.51
C PRO A 29 8.38 -15.15 -16.30
N ASP A 30 7.62 -14.41 -17.11
CA ASP A 30 7.35 -13.00 -16.84
C ASP A 30 6.72 -12.80 -15.46
N TRP A 31 7.04 -11.70 -14.78
CA TRP A 31 6.49 -11.40 -13.44
C TRP A 31 4.95 -11.42 -13.42
N VAL A 32 4.32 -10.96 -14.51
CA VAL A 32 2.87 -10.98 -14.71
C VAL A 32 2.34 -12.40 -14.77
N THR A 33 2.94 -13.24 -15.61
CA THR A 33 2.55 -14.64 -15.78
C THR A 33 2.74 -15.37 -14.45
N PHE A 34 3.88 -15.16 -13.78
CA PHE A 34 4.13 -15.70 -12.46
C PHE A 34 3.05 -15.29 -11.47
N PHE A 35 2.75 -13.99 -11.37
CA PHE A 35 1.74 -13.46 -10.45
C PHE A 35 0.35 -14.04 -10.74
N ARG A 36 -0.07 -14.07 -12.02
CA ARG A 36 -1.38 -14.59 -12.42
C ARG A 36 -1.57 -16.07 -12.06
N GLU A 37 -0.56 -16.90 -12.33
CA GLU A 37 -0.65 -18.35 -12.08
C GLU A 37 -0.48 -18.70 -10.59
N THR A 38 0.19 -17.85 -9.80
CA THR A 38 0.43 -18.11 -8.36
C THR A 38 -0.60 -17.41 -7.46
N LEU A 39 -0.61 -16.07 -7.46
CA LEU A 39 -1.39 -15.22 -6.56
C LEU A 39 -2.63 -14.61 -7.22
N GLY A 40 -2.80 -14.80 -8.54
CA GLY A 40 -3.92 -14.25 -9.29
C GLY A 40 -5.27 -14.82 -8.86
N VAL A 41 -6.35 -14.23 -9.40
CA VAL A 41 -7.74 -14.62 -9.08
C VAL A 41 -7.99 -16.10 -9.36
N ASN A 42 -7.36 -16.65 -10.41
CA ASN A 42 -7.40 -18.07 -10.77
C ASN A 42 -6.08 -18.81 -10.44
N GLY A 43 -5.26 -18.24 -9.56
CA GLY A 43 -3.95 -18.78 -9.23
C GLY A 43 -4.00 -19.97 -8.27
N ALA A 44 -2.85 -20.61 -8.10
CA ALA A 44 -2.67 -21.71 -7.17
C ALA A 44 -3.11 -21.36 -5.73
N ALA A 45 -2.83 -20.13 -5.28
CA ALA A 45 -3.20 -19.70 -3.92
C ALA A 45 -4.73 -19.63 -3.72
N ARG A 46 -5.48 -19.09 -4.70
CA ARG A 46 -6.95 -19.04 -4.63
C ARG A 46 -7.62 -20.39 -4.82
N SER A 47 -6.99 -21.30 -5.56
CA SER A 47 -7.47 -22.67 -5.69
C SER A 47 -7.31 -23.47 -4.39
N VAL A 48 -6.25 -23.22 -3.63
CA VAL A 48 -5.95 -23.91 -2.37
C VAL A 48 -6.69 -23.28 -1.17
N PHE A 49 -6.90 -21.96 -1.21
CA PHE A 49 -7.62 -21.19 -0.19
C PHE A 49 -8.81 -20.43 -0.81
N PRO A 50 -9.95 -21.13 -1.02
CA PRO A 50 -11.16 -20.49 -1.54
C PRO A 50 -11.80 -19.53 -0.54
N GLY A 51 -11.61 -19.76 0.77
CA GLY A 51 -12.08 -18.90 1.84
C GLY A 51 -11.21 -17.65 2.02
N GLN A 52 -11.84 -16.49 2.23
CA GLN A 52 -11.12 -15.24 2.48
C GLN A 52 -10.31 -15.27 3.79
N ASP A 53 -10.84 -15.90 4.84
CA ASP A 53 -10.18 -15.99 6.15
C ASP A 53 -8.89 -16.83 6.10
N ASP A 54 -8.94 -18.00 5.45
CA ASP A 54 -7.74 -18.82 5.20
C ASP A 54 -6.72 -18.10 4.31
N PHE A 55 -7.17 -17.32 3.32
CA PHE A 55 -6.28 -16.56 2.45
C PHE A 55 -5.56 -15.44 3.22
N LEU A 56 -6.26 -14.72 4.10
CA LEU A 56 -5.65 -13.70 4.97
C LEU A 56 -4.61 -14.28 5.93
N LYS A 57 -4.83 -15.53 6.40
CA LYS A 57 -3.83 -16.27 7.18
C LYS A 57 -2.63 -16.67 6.32
N PHE A 58 -2.85 -17.02 5.06
CA PHE A 58 -1.78 -17.33 4.11
C PHE A 58 -0.93 -16.10 3.78
N GLU A 59 -1.53 -14.92 3.62
CA GLU A 59 -0.80 -13.65 3.42
C GLU A 59 0.16 -13.32 4.58
N GLN A 60 -0.18 -13.75 5.80
CA GLN A 60 0.69 -13.61 6.98
C GLN A 60 1.71 -14.75 7.13
N SER A 61 1.66 -15.76 6.27
CA SER A 61 2.54 -16.93 6.36
C SER A 61 3.91 -16.66 5.72
N PRO A 62 4.99 -17.32 6.19
CA PRO A 62 6.32 -17.16 5.61
C PRO A 62 6.38 -17.61 4.13
N ALA A 63 5.51 -18.55 3.74
CA ALA A 63 5.40 -19.01 2.36
C ALA A 63 5.00 -17.86 1.41
N TYR A 64 4.13 -16.96 1.85
CA TYR A 64 3.73 -15.79 1.06
C TYR A 64 4.88 -14.79 0.89
N GLY A 65 5.64 -14.52 1.97
CA GLY A 65 6.82 -13.66 1.91
C GLY A 65 7.90 -14.16 0.94
N GLU A 66 8.15 -15.47 0.88
CA GLU A 66 9.04 -16.06 -0.13
C GLU A 66 8.51 -15.83 -1.56
N ILE A 67 7.21 -16.00 -1.78
CA ILE A 67 6.58 -15.75 -3.09
C ILE A 67 6.68 -14.28 -3.48
N GLN A 68 6.43 -13.35 -2.56
CA GLN A 68 6.60 -11.92 -2.82
C GLN A 68 8.05 -11.56 -3.16
N THR A 69 9.02 -12.16 -2.49
CA THR A 69 10.44 -11.97 -2.80
C THR A 69 10.76 -12.43 -4.23
N MET A 70 10.22 -13.58 -4.66
CA MET A 70 10.32 -14.05 -6.04
C MET A 70 9.67 -13.08 -7.04
N VAL A 71 8.47 -12.56 -6.74
CA VAL A 71 7.79 -11.54 -7.57
C VAL A 71 8.64 -10.27 -7.69
N ALA A 72 9.18 -9.76 -6.59
CA ALA A 72 10.03 -8.57 -6.58
C ALA A 72 11.29 -8.78 -7.43
N SER A 73 11.91 -9.96 -7.36
CA SER A 73 13.03 -10.33 -8.22
C SER A 73 12.64 -10.33 -9.71
N LEU A 74 11.50 -10.92 -10.08
CA LEU A 74 11.03 -10.90 -11.49
C LEU A 74 10.67 -9.49 -11.97
N ARG A 75 10.11 -8.64 -11.10
CA ARG A 75 9.80 -7.23 -11.41
C ARG A 75 11.06 -6.45 -11.75
N THR A 76 12.12 -6.57 -10.95
CA THR A 76 13.39 -5.89 -11.22
C THR A 76 14.10 -6.44 -12.46
N ALA A 77 14.00 -7.75 -12.71
CA ALA A 77 14.56 -8.38 -13.90
C ALA A 77 13.91 -7.91 -15.21
N LYS A 78 12.58 -7.74 -15.24
CA LYS A 78 11.84 -7.36 -16.46
C LYS A 78 11.90 -5.87 -16.80
N VAL A 79 12.25 -4.98 -15.87
CA VAL A 79 12.56 -3.57 -16.21
C VAL A 79 13.68 -3.47 -17.26
N ARG A 80 14.55 -4.49 -17.40
CA ARG A 80 15.62 -4.55 -18.41
C ARG A 80 15.24 -5.20 -19.74
N GLY A 81 14.08 -5.85 -19.86
CA GLY A 81 13.69 -6.57 -21.08
C GLY A 81 12.19 -6.55 -21.25
N GLY A 82 11.70 -5.65 -22.11
CA GLY A 82 10.28 -5.42 -22.42
C GLY A 82 9.58 -6.70 -22.86
N GLY A 83 9.10 -7.48 -21.91
CA GLY A 83 8.37 -8.71 -22.19
C GLY A 83 6.91 -8.44 -22.56
N LYS A 84 6.44 -9.21 -23.53
CA LYS A 84 5.08 -9.35 -24.08
C LYS A 84 3.98 -8.58 -23.31
N ASP A 85 3.42 -7.60 -24.01
CA ASP A 85 2.41 -6.63 -23.60
C ASP A 85 1.19 -7.33 -22.95
N GLU A 86 1.10 -7.26 -21.62
CA GLU A 86 -0.18 -7.47 -20.94
C GLU A 86 -1.02 -6.21 -21.20
N ALA A 87 -2.28 -6.38 -21.61
CA ALA A 87 -3.18 -5.27 -21.85
C ALA A 87 -3.27 -4.40 -20.58
N THR A 88 -2.68 -3.21 -20.63
CA THR A 88 -2.69 -2.26 -19.52
C THR A 88 -4.12 -1.79 -19.28
N ARG A 89 -4.64 -1.98 -18.07
CA ARG A 89 -5.95 -1.48 -17.66
C ARG A 89 -5.80 -0.19 -16.86
N VAL A 90 -6.71 0.75 -17.08
CA VAL A 90 -6.73 2.04 -16.39
C VAL A 90 -7.53 1.92 -15.11
N ILE A 91 -6.95 2.41 -14.01
CA ILE A 91 -7.67 2.73 -12.78
C ILE A 91 -7.84 4.25 -12.70
N THR A 92 -9.06 4.73 -12.40
CA THR A 92 -9.31 6.16 -12.19
C THR A 92 -9.33 6.44 -10.69
N VAL A 93 -8.38 7.26 -10.23
CA VAL A 93 -8.28 7.65 -8.81
C VAL A 93 -8.72 9.11 -8.68
N ARG A 94 -9.55 9.41 -7.67
CA ARG A 94 -9.93 10.78 -7.30
C ARG A 94 -8.98 11.28 -6.22
N LEU A 95 -8.33 12.41 -6.46
CA LEU A 95 -7.40 13.06 -5.52
C LEU A 95 -7.85 14.51 -5.29
N PRO A 96 -7.66 15.07 -4.07
CA PRO A 96 -7.81 16.51 -3.85
C PRO A 96 -6.89 17.32 -4.76
N GLU A 97 -7.33 18.51 -5.18
CA GLU A 97 -6.59 19.38 -6.11
C GLU A 97 -5.18 19.71 -5.60
N SER A 98 -5.06 20.05 -4.32
CA SER A 98 -3.77 20.35 -3.69
C SER A 98 -2.78 19.18 -3.75
N LEU A 99 -3.27 17.94 -3.58
CA LEU A 99 -2.44 16.74 -3.68
C LEU A 99 -2.03 16.45 -5.12
N HIS A 100 -2.95 16.64 -6.07
CA HIS A 100 -2.65 16.47 -7.49
C HIS A 100 -1.57 17.45 -7.96
N GLU A 101 -1.66 18.73 -7.60
CA GLU A 101 -0.66 19.73 -7.96
C GLU A 101 0.70 19.46 -7.31
N ALA A 102 0.71 18.99 -6.05
CA ALA A 102 1.94 18.57 -5.38
C ALA A 102 2.63 17.41 -6.11
N LEU A 103 1.88 16.36 -6.49
CA LEU A 103 2.40 15.22 -7.25
C LEU A 103 2.91 15.64 -8.63
N LYS A 104 2.24 16.59 -9.28
CA LYS A 104 2.66 17.13 -10.58
C LYS A 104 4.02 17.79 -10.50
N LYS A 105 4.21 18.65 -9.50
CA LYS A 105 5.47 19.35 -9.26
C LYS A 105 6.58 18.36 -8.93
N GLU A 106 6.32 17.39 -8.06
CA GLU A 106 7.31 16.38 -7.70
C GLU A 106 7.71 15.51 -8.90
N ALA A 107 6.76 15.16 -9.77
CA ALA A 107 7.07 14.41 -10.99
C ALA A 107 7.99 15.20 -11.94
N ASP A 108 7.77 16.51 -12.06
CA ASP A 108 8.62 17.42 -12.84
C ASP A 108 10.04 17.51 -12.27
N ASP A 109 10.14 17.73 -10.95
CA ASP A 109 11.42 17.80 -10.22
C ASP A 109 12.22 16.49 -10.39
N HIS A 110 11.55 15.34 -10.40
CA HIS A 110 12.15 14.01 -10.59
C HIS A 110 12.26 13.56 -12.06
N ARG A 111 11.89 14.41 -13.03
CA ARG A 111 11.87 14.10 -14.49
C ARG A 111 11.20 12.75 -14.82
N THR A 112 10.08 12.48 -14.18
CA THR A 112 9.29 11.26 -14.38
C THR A 112 7.85 11.62 -14.75
N SER A 113 7.11 10.69 -15.36
CA SER A 113 5.68 10.91 -15.55
C SER A 113 4.93 10.82 -14.21
N MET A 114 3.85 11.58 -14.09
CA MET A 114 2.92 11.50 -12.97
C MET A 114 2.51 10.05 -12.69
N ASN A 115 2.13 9.30 -13.74
CA ASN A 115 1.71 7.91 -13.60
C ASN A 115 2.81 7.03 -13.01
N LYS A 116 4.06 7.20 -13.46
CA LYS A 116 5.19 6.43 -12.94
C LYS A 116 5.48 6.79 -11.47
N LEU A 117 5.42 8.07 -11.10
CA LEU A 117 5.57 8.51 -9.72
C LEU A 117 4.47 7.94 -8.81
N CYS A 118 3.21 8.05 -9.24
CA CYS A 118 2.06 7.53 -8.49
C CYS A 118 2.15 6.01 -8.29
N ILE A 119 2.49 5.25 -9.33
CA ILE A 119 2.67 3.79 -9.22
C ILE A 119 3.80 3.48 -8.23
N SER A 120 4.94 4.16 -8.33
CA SER A 120 6.05 3.97 -7.40
C SER A 120 5.68 4.25 -5.94
N LYS A 121 4.97 5.35 -5.66
CA LYS A 121 4.50 5.67 -4.31
C LYS A 121 3.49 4.66 -3.78
N LEU A 122 2.54 4.19 -4.60
CA LEU A 122 1.59 3.14 -4.21
C LEU A 122 2.30 1.84 -3.82
N LEU A 123 3.32 1.45 -4.60
CA LEU A 123 4.12 0.26 -4.29
C LEU A 123 4.93 0.41 -3.00
N GLN A 124 5.46 1.61 -2.72
CA GLN A 124 6.22 1.90 -1.51
C GLN A 124 5.36 1.79 -0.24
N VAL A 125 4.16 2.38 -0.25
CA VAL A 125 3.23 2.32 0.90
C VAL A 125 2.83 0.89 1.23
N LEU A 126 2.62 0.05 0.21
CA LEU A 126 2.31 -1.38 0.43
C LEU A 126 3.49 -2.11 1.08
N ALA A 127 4.72 -1.88 0.61
CA ALA A 127 5.91 -2.49 1.20
C ALA A 127 6.15 -2.03 2.66
N GLU A 128 5.91 -0.75 2.96
CA GLU A 128 6.02 -0.21 4.33
C GLU A 128 4.93 -0.76 5.26
N SER A 129 3.70 -0.93 4.74
CA SER A 129 2.58 -1.48 5.52
C SER A 129 2.77 -2.97 5.84
N GLU A 130 3.30 -3.77 4.91
CA GLU A 130 3.64 -5.18 5.13
C GLU A 130 4.74 -5.34 6.20
N ASN A 131 5.76 -4.47 6.18
CA ASN A 131 6.80 -4.46 7.20
C ASN A 131 6.30 -3.97 8.58
N ALA A 132 5.40 -2.99 8.61
CA ALA A 132 4.83 -2.50 9.86
C ALA A 132 3.96 -3.57 10.55
N ALA A 133 3.15 -4.32 9.80
CA ALA A 133 2.31 -5.40 10.33
C ALA A 133 3.14 -6.54 10.98
N ALA A 134 4.34 -6.82 10.48
CA ALA A 134 5.24 -7.82 11.06
C ALA A 134 5.88 -7.41 12.41
N SER A 135 5.90 -6.12 12.74
CA SER A 135 6.57 -5.60 13.95
C SER A 135 5.68 -5.43 15.18
N VAL A 136 4.36 -5.59 15.05
CA VAL A 136 3.40 -5.40 16.17
C VAL A 136 3.29 -6.63 17.10
N GLY A 137 4.00 -7.73 16.80
CA GLY A 137 3.93 -8.99 17.56
C GLY A 137 4.81 -9.12 18.80
N THR A 138 5.79 -8.24 19.04
CA THR A 138 6.75 -8.41 20.16
C THR A 138 7.05 -7.09 20.85
N SER A 139 6.22 -6.70 21.81
CA SER A 139 6.60 -5.73 22.84
C SER A 139 5.89 -6.06 24.15
N THR A 140 6.30 -7.18 24.75
CA THR A 140 6.11 -7.44 26.18
C THR A 140 6.97 -6.47 26.99
N SER A 141 6.29 -5.62 27.75
CA SER A 141 6.69 -5.10 29.07
C SER A 141 8.19 -4.87 29.35
N SER A 142 8.60 -3.61 29.40
CA SER A 142 9.46 -3.14 30.50
C SER A 142 9.38 -1.62 30.61
N MET A 143 8.73 -1.15 31.67
CA MET A 143 8.91 0.20 32.18
C MET A 143 10.36 0.38 32.63
N PRO A 144 10.93 1.57 32.41
CA PRO A 144 11.77 2.15 33.45
C PRO A 144 11.28 3.55 33.85
N SER A 145 11.10 3.68 35.16
CA SER A 145 11.27 4.82 36.06
C SER A 145 11.28 6.25 35.50
N THR A 146 10.32 7.00 36.02
CA THR A 146 10.19 8.47 36.09
C THR A 146 11.49 9.22 36.40
N PRO A 147 11.71 10.37 35.74
CA PRO A 147 12.29 11.54 36.39
C PRO A 147 11.26 12.68 36.55
N VAL A 148 11.30 13.28 37.72
CA VAL A 148 10.43 14.35 38.24
C VAL A 148 10.57 15.62 37.39
N PHE A 149 9.43 16.14 36.92
CA PHE A 149 9.32 17.36 36.11
C PHE A 149 9.50 18.61 36.99
N ARG A 150 10.46 19.47 36.61
CA ARG A 150 10.70 20.78 37.23
C ARG A 150 9.60 21.75 36.79
N GLN A 151 8.82 22.21 37.76
CA GLN A 151 7.72 23.15 37.58
C GLN A 151 8.27 24.52 37.17
N GLN A 152 7.89 25.01 35.99
CA GLN A 152 8.09 26.41 35.59
C GLN A 152 6.73 27.03 35.30
N THR A 153 6.35 27.97 36.16
CA THR A 153 5.09 28.70 36.16
C THR A 153 5.07 29.72 35.04
N SER A 154 3.99 29.77 34.27
CA SER A 154 3.67 30.87 33.35
C SER A 154 2.83 31.92 34.07
N PRO A 155 3.01 33.22 33.76
CA PRO A 155 1.95 34.20 33.89
C PRO A 155 1.31 34.56 32.54
N ILE A 156 -0.03 34.64 32.57
CA ILE A 156 -0.98 35.05 31.54
C ILE A 156 -0.94 36.58 31.34
N PRO A 157 -1.19 37.11 30.13
CA PRO A 157 -2.31 38.06 29.94
C PRO A 157 -3.08 37.79 28.61
N GLN A 158 -4.35 37.37 28.69
CA GLN A 158 -5.57 38.18 28.51
C GLN A 158 -5.80 38.76 27.10
N GLN A 159 -6.82 38.21 26.43
CA GLN A 159 -7.55 38.81 25.30
C GLN A 159 -8.27 40.11 25.73
N PRO A 160 -8.68 40.93 24.74
CA PRO A 160 -10.11 41.27 24.71
C PRO A 160 -10.76 41.08 23.34
N ALA A 161 -12.08 40.95 23.38
CA ALA A 161 -12.95 40.45 22.34
C ALA A 161 -13.72 41.55 21.58
N ARG A 162 -14.31 41.11 20.44
CA ARG A 162 -15.52 41.60 19.74
C ARG A 162 -15.42 42.86 18.85
N THR A 163 -15.88 42.73 17.60
CA THR A 163 -17.22 43.18 17.15
C THR A 163 -17.55 42.69 15.71
N PRO A 164 -18.84 42.67 15.32
CA PRO A 164 -19.35 41.97 14.12
C PRO A 164 -19.50 42.87 12.87
N ALA A 165 -19.88 42.20 11.75
CA ALA A 165 -20.13 42.66 10.38
C ALA A 165 -20.72 44.06 10.13
N PRO A 166 -20.65 44.54 8.88
CA PRO A 166 -21.90 44.65 8.12
C PRO A 166 -21.82 44.18 6.65
N ALA A 167 -23.01 44.11 6.06
CA ALA A 167 -23.39 43.47 4.82
C ALA A 167 -23.12 44.28 3.54
N ALA A 168 -23.17 43.54 2.43
CA ALA A 168 -23.66 43.90 1.10
C ALA A 168 -22.99 45.06 0.33
N THR A 169 -22.35 44.70 -0.78
CA THR A 169 -22.46 45.48 -2.02
C THR A 169 -22.57 44.54 -3.22
N ASN A 170 -23.75 44.52 -3.83
CA ASN A 170 -23.96 44.04 -5.18
C ASN A 170 -23.10 44.87 -6.14
N PHE A 171 -22.20 44.25 -6.91
CA PHE A 171 -21.76 44.85 -8.16
C PHE A 171 -21.72 43.82 -9.29
N ARG A 172 -22.80 43.92 -10.06
CA ARG A 172 -23.02 43.44 -11.42
C ARG A 172 -21.82 43.77 -12.31
N SER A 173 -21.25 42.77 -12.97
CA SER A 173 -20.52 43.01 -14.23
C SER A 173 -20.86 41.92 -15.23
N THR A 174 -21.23 42.38 -16.41
CA THR A 174 -22.03 41.72 -17.44
C THR A 174 -21.18 40.86 -18.36
N TYR A 175 -21.60 39.61 -18.58
CA TYR A 175 -21.24 38.87 -19.78
C TYR A 175 -21.88 39.52 -21.01
N GLY A 176 -21.09 39.67 -22.08
CA GLY A 176 -21.56 39.51 -23.45
C GLY A 176 -21.99 40.77 -24.22
N GLN A 177 -21.10 41.24 -25.10
CA GLN A 177 -21.36 41.70 -26.48
C GLN A 177 -20.03 41.47 -27.25
N GLY A 178 -20.01 40.75 -28.37
CA GLY A 178 -20.25 41.29 -29.72
C GLY A 178 -19.05 42.16 -30.10
N GLU A 179 -18.22 41.87 -31.11
CA GLU A 179 -18.49 41.42 -32.48
C GLU A 179 -17.28 40.63 -33.05
#